data_AF-G0QYL3-F1
#
_entry.id   AF-G0QYL3-F1
#
_cell.length_a   1.000
_cell.length_b   1.000
_cell.length_c   1.000
_cell.angle_alpha   90.00
_cell.angle_beta   90.00
_cell.angle_gamma   90.00
#
_symmetry.space_group_name_H-M   'P 1'
#
loop_
_entity.id
_entity.type
_entity.pdbx_description
1 polymer ?
#
loop_
_entity_poly.entity_id
_entity_poly.type
_entity_poly.pdbx_seq_one_letter_code
_entity_poly.pdbx_strand_id
1 'polypeptide(L)'
;MGKKSNGQMFKLLMNYEEKSVLEFFGFLRFVLIKDTYVLNKFQEISKDNFFDPTRTPPFNVENEALMWVKIQKICGEIINQYSTTYDEDMKILEDQKLTVNQRNCVILRIGEKQYQNIIKLFSYMQQESILNLIPNDMIKPQKKYRYISKYPPNIVPTSSTIGLKGLSKPFVKNIGGYYNDILDTHLMLFQHSKLNKPLDKGPPKKIQKIQTTKKNGEIPNYLIKIKQQILQNSIQKQEAEQNNKFYQLSDEEIQQLKIGLQINYDKINYQYQQITHIRNYDNQYLKRKKETCEQQLKQIEQDLAKLQNNKIMVDCAK
;
A
#
# COMPACT_ATOMS: atom_id res chain seq x y z
N MET A 1 47.54 36.55 -16.98
CA MET A 1 46.45 36.72 -16.00
C MET A 1 45.32 35.75 -16.33
N GLY A 2 45.32 34.56 -15.72
CA GLY A 2 44.27 33.55 -15.95
C GLY A 2 43.06 33.81 -15.04
N LYS A 3 41.89 34.09 -15.63
CA LYS A 3 40.62 34.22 -14.90
C LYS A 3 40.19 32.83 -14.42
N LYS A 4 40.20 32.60 -13.10
CA LYS A 4 39.58 31.42 -12.47
C LYS A 4 38.07 31.48 -12.72
N SER A 5 37.54 30.54 -13.50
CA SER A 5 36.11 30.36 -13.67
C SER A 5 35.52 29.81 -12.37
N ASN A 6 34.71 30.61 -11.67
CA ASN A 6 33.91 30.16 -10.54
C ASN A 6 32.87 29.16 -11.06
N GLY A 7 33.14 27.85 -10.94
CA GLY A 7 32.16 26.81 -11.22
C GLY A 7 31.00 26.93 -10.23
N GLN A 8 29.82 27.30 -10.73
CA GLN A 8 28.59 27.17 -9.95
C GLN A 8 28.25 25.68 -9.84
N MET A 9 28.31 25.17 -8.62
CA MET A 9 27.96 23.79 -8.31
C MET A 9 26.44 23.70 -8.15
N PHE A 10 25.75 23.20 -9.18
CA PHE A 10 24.33 22.87 -9.08
C PHE A 10 24.18 21.60 -8.24
N LYS A 11 23.69 21.74 -7.00
CA LYS A 11 23.26 20.59 -6.20
C LYS A 11 21.89 20.16 -6.71
N LEU A 12 21.85 19.04 -7.43
CA LEU A 12 20.62 18.27 -7.61
C LEU A 12 20.24 17.66 -6.26
N LEU A 13 19.30 18.28 -5.56
CA LEU A 13 18.71 17.69 -4.36
C LEU A 13 17.72 16.63 -4.83
N MET A 14 18.07 15.36 -4.66
CA MET A 14 17.21 14.20 -4.92
C MET A 14 16.15 14.04 -3.81
N ASN A 15 15.44 15.11 -3.44
CA ASN A 15 14.34 15.03 -2.49
C ASN A 15 13.05 14.79 -3.26
N TYR A 16 12.60 13.54 -3.29
CA TYR A 16 11.25 13.18 -3.79
C TYR A 16 10.11 13.82 -2.98
N GLU A 17 10.43 14.45 -1.86
CA GLU A 17 9.53 15.25 -1.03
C GLU A 17 9.31 16.67 -1.56
N GLU A 18 9.92 17.03 -2.70
CA GLU A 18 9.65 18.33 -3.31
C GLU A 18 8.17 18.43 -3.67
N LYS A 19 7.53 19.47 -3.14
CA LYS A 19 6.09 19.71 -3.27
C LYS A 19 5.61 19.66 -4.73
N SER A 20 6.41 20.20 -5.66
CA SER A 20 6.14 20.21 -7.10
C SER A 20 6.05 18.79 -7.70
N VAL A 21 6.92 17.88 -7.29
CA VAL A 21 6.95 16.49 -7.76
C VAL A 21 5.73 15.72 -7.23
N LEU A 22 5.41 15.93 -5.96
CA LEU A 22 4.22 15.32 -5.35
C LEU A 22 2.92 15.83 -6.00
N GLU A 23 2.83 17.13 -6.26
CA GLU A 23 1.69 17.75 -6.95
C GLU A 23 1.53 17.21 -8.38
N PHE A 24 2.63 17.04 -9.10
CA PHE A 24 2.64 16.45 -10.43
C PHE A 24 2.14 15.01 -10.42
N PHE A 25 2.66 14.17 -9.51
CA PHE A 25 2.19 12.78 -9.39
C PHE A 25 0.75 12.68 -8.94
N GLY A 26 0.32 13.48 -7.96
CA GLY A 26 -1.07 13.51 -7.54
C GLY A 26 -2.01 13.91 -8.67
N PHE A 27 -1.64 14.92 -9.46
CA PHE A 27 -2.42 15.32 -10.62
C PHE A 27 -2.54 14.19 -11.66
N LEU A 28 -1.43 13.52 -12.01
CA LEU A 28 -1.48 12.41 -12.96
C LEU A 28 -2.32 11.23 -12.44
N ARG A 29 -2.21 10.90 -11.15
CA ARG A 29 -3.04 9.87 -10.53
C ARG A 29 -4.52 10.18 -10.65
N PHE A 30 -4.90 11.44 -10.43
CA PHE A 30 -6.27 11.90 -10.55
C PHE A 30 -6.81 11.77 -11.99
N VAL A 31 -6.03 12.24 -12.96
CA VAL A 31 -6.41 12.22 -14.39
C VAL A 31 -6.63 10.79 -14.90
N LEU A 32 -5.95 9.80 -14.31
CA LEU A 32 -6.00 8.40 -14.75
C LEU A 32 -7.08 7.56 -14.04
N ILE A 33 -7.87 8.15 -13.13
CA ILE A 33 -9.00 7.47 -12.49
C ILE A 33 -10.06 7.13 -13.54
N LYS A 34 -10.25 5.83 -13.79
CA LYS A 34 -11.33 5.32 -14.66
C LYS A 34 -12.59 4.94 -13.88
N ASP A 35 -12.45 4.59 -12.61
CA ASP A 35 -13.55 4.10 -11.78
C ASP A 35 -14.32 5.28 -11.15
N THR A 36 -15.60 5.38 -11.50
CA THR A 36 -16.50 6.41 -10.98
C THR A 36 -16.73 6.27 -9.47
N TYR A 37 -16.65 5.05 -8.93
CA TYR A 37 -16.78 4.83 -7.49
C TYR A 37 -15.62 5.46 -6.71
N VAL A 38 -14.39 5.30 -7.21
CA VAL A 38 -13.20 5.91 -6.60
C VAL A 38 -13.29 7.43 -6.63
N LEU A 39 -13.79 8.00 -7.73
CA LEU A 39 -14.01 9.45 -7.84
C LEU A 39 -15.03 9.95 -6.81
N ASN A 40 -16.16 9.25 -6.65
CA ASN A 40 -17.16 9.59 -5.64
C ASN A 40 -16.59 9.50 -4.22
N LYS A 41 -15.73 8.51 -3.95
CA LYS A 41 -15.06 8.37 -2.64
C LYS A 41 -14.14 9.56 -2.34
N PHE A 42 -13.43 10.10 -3.34
CA PHE A 42 -12.62 11.30 -3.16
C PHE A 42 -13.47 12.54 -2.87
N GLN A 43 -14.65 12.66 -3.51
CA GLN A 43 -15.61 13.73 -3.20
C GLN A 43 -16.20 13.59 -1.79
N GLU A 44 -16.45 12.37 -1.32
CA GLU A 44 -16.91 12.13 0.06
C GLU A 44 -15.84 12.41 1.11
N ILE A 45 -14.56 12.22 0.79
CA ILE A 45 -13.46 12.57 1.70
C ILE A 45 -13.36 14.10 1.84
N SER A 46 -13.78 14.84 0.82
CA SER A 46 -13.69 16.30 0.76
C SER A 46 -14.97 17.00 1.20
N LYS A 47 -15.74 16.43 2.14
CA LYS A 47 -17.12 16.81 2.49
C LYS A 47 -17.41 18.31 2.72
N ASP A 48 -16.41 19.13 3.01
CA ASP A 48 -16.57 20.59 3.19
C ASP A 48 -15.63 21.47 2.33
N ASN A 49 -14.73 20.88 1.53
CA ASN A 49 -13.76 21.62 0.71
C ASN A 49 -13.64 21.00 -0.68
N PHE A 50 -13.40 21.80 -1.72
CA PHE A 50 -13.08 21.26 -3.05
C PHE A 50 -11.87 20.32 -2.95
N PHE A 51 -12.03 19.07 -3.45
CA PHE A 51 -10.92 18.12 -3.52
C PHE A 51 -9.81 18.67 -4.42
N ASP A 52 -8.58 18.69 -3.92
CA ASP A 52 -7.41 19.13 -4.67
C ASP A 52 -6.80 17.96 -5.46
N PRO A 53 -6.91 17.96 -6.81
CA PRO A 53 -6.39 16.87 -7.64
C PRO A 53 -4.89 16.65 -7.49
N THR A 54 -4.14 17.71 -7.18
CA THR A 54 -2.68 17.65 -7.05
C THR A 54 -2.23 16.84 -5.82
N ARG A 55 -3.12 16.60 -4.86
CA ARG A 55 -2.82 15.88 -3.62
C ARG A 55 -3.34 14.45 -3.60
N THR A 56 -3.69 13.90 -4.77
CA THR A 56 -4.20 12.53 -4.86
C THR A 56 -3.13 11.52 -4.41
N PRO A 57 -3.36 10.77 -3.31
CA PRO A 57 -2.41 9.78 -2.83
C PRO A 57 -2.42 8.54 -3.75
N PRO A 58 -1.37 7.72 -3.73
CA PRO A 58 -1.41 6.41 -4.39
C PRO A 58 -2.51 5.55 -3.75
N PHE A 59 -3.41 5.00 -4.57
CA PHE A 59 -4.56 4.23 -4.08
C PHE A 59 -4.76 2.88 -4.79
N ASN A 60 -4.18 2.68 -5.98
CA ASN A 60 -4.26 1.43 -6.74
C ASN A 60 -2.99 1.22 -7.55
N VAL A 61 -2.45 0.00 -7.50
CA VAL A 61 -1.26 -0.45 -8.26
C VAL A 61 -1.48 -0.29 -9.77
N GLU A 62 -2.69 -0.61 -10.27
CA GLU A 62 -3.00 -0.46 -11.69
C GLU A 62 -2.94 1.02 -12.13
N ASN A 63 -3.40 1.93 -11.27
CA ASN A 63 -3.34 3.36 -11.57
C ASN A 63 -1.90 3.89 -11.57
N GLU A 64 -1.07 3.44 -10.62
CA GLU A 64 0.36 3.80 -10.63
C GLU A 64 1.05 3.26 -11.89
N ALA A 65 0.75 2.02 -12.31
CA ALA A 65 1.28 1.47 -13.55
C ALA A 65 0.88 2.32 -14.78
N LEU A 66 -0.39 2.72 -14.87
CA LEU A 66 -0.87 3.61 -15.93
C LEU A 66 -0.20 4.99 -15.88
N MET A 67 0.03 5.53 -14.68
CA MET A 67 0.75 6.79 -14.47
C MET A 67 2.16 6.72 -15.04
N TRP A 68 2.91 5.67 -14.73
CA TRP A 68 4.26 5.48 -15.25
C TRP A 68 4.28 5.32 -16.76
N VAL A 69 3.35 4.55 -17.34
CA VAL A 69 3.21 4.43 -18.80
C VAL A 69 2.92 5.79 -19.44
N LYS A 70 2.09 6.62 -18.81
CA LYS A 70 1.78 7.97 -19.31
C LYS A 70 3.01 8.89 -19.24
N ILE A 71 3.76 8.87 -18.13
CA ILE A 71 5.03 9.62 -17.99
C ILE A 71 6.02 9.19 -19.07
N GLN A 72 6.19 7.87 -19.25
CA GLN A 72 7.09 7.32 -20.25
C GLN A 72 6.72 7.78 -21.67
N LYS A 73 5.42 7.78 -21.99
CA LYS A 73 4.93 8.28 -23.28
C LYS A 73 5.25 9.75 -23.49
N ILE A 74 5.00 10.59 -22.49
CA ILE A 74 5.28 12.04 -22.55
C ILE A 74 6.78 12.28 -22.74
N CYS A 75 7.64 11.59 -21.98
CA CYS A 75 9.09 11.67 -22.16
C CYS A 75 9.50 11.21 -23.57
N GLY A 76 8.96 10.10 -24.06
CA GLY A 76 9.24 9.63 -25.43
C GLY A 76 8.87 10.66 -26.50
N GLU A 77 7.73 11.33 -26.36
CA GLU A 77 7.31 12.41 -27.25
C GLU A 77 8.26 13.62 -27.19
N ILE A 78 8.74 13.99 -26.00
CA ILE A 78 9.71 15.09 -25.81
C ILE A 78 11.06 14.73 -26.43
N ILE A 79 11.57 13.50 -26.25
CA ILE A 79 12.82 13.05 -26.88
C ILE A 79 12.73 13.16 -28.41
N ASN A 80 11.60 12.77 -28.99
CA ASN A 80 11.41 12.78 -30.43
C ASN A 80 11.35 14.20 -31.04
N GLN A 81 11.22 15.24 -30.22
CA GLN A 81 11.30 16.63 -30.69
C GLN A 81 12.73 17.10 -30.93
N TYR A 82 13.73 16.42 -30.36
CA TYR A 82 15.13 16.76 -30.61
C TYR A 82 15.57 16.26 -31.98
N SER A 83 16.25 17.11 -32.73
CA SER A 83 16.80 16.77 -34.04
C SER A 83 18.00 15.81 -33.97
N THR A 84 18.69 15.77 -32.83
CA THR A 84 19.88 14.94 -32.63
C THR A 84 19.63 13.85 -31.60
N THR A 85 20.37 12.75 -31.70
CA THR A 85 20.39 11.70 -30.68
C THR A 85 21.28 12.08 -29.48
N TYR A 86 21.29 11.27 -28.42
CA TYR A 86 22.20 11.48 -27.27
C TYR A 86 23.65 11.26 -27.69
N ASP A 87 23.93 10.21 -28.46
CA ASP A 87 25.29 9.85 -28.89
C ASP A 87 25.87 10.88 -29.88
N GLU A 88 25.02 11.45 -30.74
CA GLU A 88 25.41 12.56 -31.61
C GLU A 88 25.81 13.80 -30.81
N ASP A 89 25.05 14.14 -29.76
CA ASP A 89 25.38 15.28 -28.91
C ASP A 89 26.69 15.08 -28.15
N MET A 90 26.97 13.85 -27.70
CA MET A 90 28.24 13.50 -27.09
C MET A 90 29.40 13.71 -28.07
N LYS A 91 29.26 13.29 -29.34
CA LYS A 91 30.25 13.54 -30.39
C LYS A 91 30.43 15.03 -30.67
N ILE A 92 29.34 15.80 -30.72
CA ILE A 92 29.39 17.27 -30.86
C ILE A 92 30.18 17.89 -29.70
N LEU A 93 30.02 17.38 -28.48
CA LEU A 93 30.69 17.93 -27.30
C LEU A 93 32.21 17.72 -27.31
N GLU A 94 32.68 16.63 -27.93
CA GLU A 94 34.09 16.31 -28.13
C GLU A 94 34.79 17.27 -29.10
N ASP A 95 34.05 17.87 -30.04
CA ASP A 95 34.61 18.84 -30.98
C ASP A 95 35.13 20.11 -30.29
N GLN A 96 36.42 20.40 -30.49
CA GLN A 96 37.11 21.54 -29.86
C GLN A 96 36.74 22.92 -30.45
N LYS A 97 35.96 22.95 -31.54
CA LYS A 97 35.61 24.19 -32.25
C LYS A 97 34.41 24.93 -31.67
N LEU A 98 33.72 24.36 -30.69
CA LEU A 98 32.55 24.97 -30.09
C LEU A 98 32.90 26.18 -29.22
N THR A 99 32.12 27.24 -29.37
CA THR A 99 32.13 28.34 -28.40
C THR A 99 31.58 27.87 -27.05
N VAL A 100 31.93 28.57 -25.97
CA VAL A 100 31.45 28.25 -24.60
C VAL A 100 29.92 28.19 -24.54
N ASN A 101 29.23 29.12 -25.21
CA ASN A 101 27.78 29.16 -25.20
C ASN A 101 27.17 27.97 -25.95
N GLN A 102 27.71 27.61 -27.12
CA GLN A 102 27.25 26.43 -27.85
C GLN A 102 27.48 25.15 -27.06
N ARG A 103 28.65 25.02 -26.41
CA ARG A 103 28.94 23.90 -25.52
C ARG A 103 27.94 23.82 -24.36
N ASN A 104 27.61 24.93 -23.72
CA ASN A 104 26.60 24.96 -22.65
C ASN A 104 25.21 24.53 -23.15
N CYS A 105 24.80 24.97 -24.34
CA CYS A 105 23.53 24.52 -24.94
C CYS A 105 23.52 23.02 -25.21
N VAL A 106 24.63 22.46 -25.71
CA VAL A 106 24.77 21.01 -25.93
C VAL A 106 24.72 20.26 -24.60
N ILE A 107 25.39 20.74 -23.56
CA ILE A 107 25.36 20.13 -22.22
C ILE A 107 23.94 20.12 -21.64
N LEU A 108 23.20 21.23 -21.74
CA LEU A 108 21.82 21.31 -21.27
C LEU A 108 20.94 20.27 -21.99
N ARG A 109 21.03 20.21 -23.32
CA ARG A 109 20.31 19.23 -24.15
C ARG A 109 20.67 17.79 -23.81
N ILE A 110 21.96 17.50 -23.59
CA ILE A 110 22.44 16.17 -23.15
C ILE A 110 21.83 15.82 -21.79
N GLY A 111 21.86 16.77 -20.84
CA GLY A 111 21.29 16.58 -19.50
C GLY A 111 19.80 16.24 -19.54
N GLU A 112 19.03 16.94 -20.38
CA GLU A 112 17.61 16.67 -20.59
C GLU A 112 17.36 15.27 -21.17
N LYS A 113 18.16 14.83 -22.16
CA LYS A 113 18.09 13.48 -22.74
C LYS A 113 18.49 12.40 -21.75
N GLN A 114 19.53 12.64 -20.95
CA GLN A 114 20.02 11.70 -19.94
C GLN A 114 18.97 11.48 -18.85
N TYR A 115 18.34 12.54 -18.36
CA TYR A 115 17.29 12.44 -17.34
C TYR A 115 16.12 11.57 -17.82
N GLN A 116 15.75 11.68 -19.09
CA GLN A 116 14.68 10.87 -19.67
C GLN A 116 15.07 9.40 -19.85
N ASN A 117 16.33 9.11 -20.16
CA ASN A 117 16.84 7.72 -20.16
C ASN A 117 16.78 7.11 -18.74
N ILE A 118 17.08 7.89 -17.70
CA ILE A 118 16.95 7.46 -16.31
C ILE A 118 15.49 7.16 -15.96
N ILE A 119 14.54 8.01 -16.37
CA ILE A 119 13.10 7.76 -16.17
C ILE A 119 12.68 6.45 -16.85
N LYS A 120 13.16 6.22 -18.08
CA LYS A 120 12.88 4.97 -18.81
C LYS A 120 13.38 3.75 -18.04
N LEU A 121 14.62 3.78 -17.55
CA LEU A 121 15.20 2.71 -16.71
C LEU A 121 14.42 2.49 -15.43
N PHE A 122 14.04 3.56 -14.73
CA PHE A 122 13.28 3.46 -13.48
C PHE A 122 11.89 2.84 -13.73
N SER A 123 11.23 3.19 -14.84
CA SER A 123 9.96 2.57 -15.23
C SER A 123 10.09 1.08 -15.52
N TYR A 124 11.19 0.64 -16.15
CA TYR A 124 11.46 -0.80 -16.36
C TYR A 124 11.65 -1.53 -15.02
N MET A 125 12.42 -0.96 -14.10
CA MET A 125 12.65 -1.55 -12.78
C MET A 125 11.36 -1.73 -11.96
N GLN A 126 10.39 -0.82 -12.09
CA GLN A 126 9.10 -0.95 -11.40
C GLN A 126 8.22 -2.07 -12.00
N GLN A 127 8.33 -2.33 -13.30
CA GLN A 127 7.60 -3.43 -13.96
C GLN A 127 8.19 -4.79 -13.58
N GLU A 128 9.52 -4.87 -13.47
CA GLU A 128 10.27 -6.10 -13.13
C GLU A 128 10.52 -6.28 -11.62
N SER A 129 9.85 -5.50 -10.77
CA SER A 129 10.04 -5.56 -9.31
C SER A 129 9.98 -6.99 -8.79
N ILE A 130 10.96 -7.36 -7.97
CA ILE A 130 11.11 -8.70 -7.37
C ILE A 130 9.85 -9.14 -6.60
N LEU A 131 9.03 -8.18 -6.15
CA LEU A 131 7.76 -8.41 -5.47
C LEU A 131 6.69 -9.04 -6.39
N ASN A 132 6.79 -8.84 -7.72
CA ASN A 132 5.92 -9.49 -8.70
C ASN A 132 6.28 -10.97 -8.94
N LEU A 133 7.43 -11.46 -8.43
CA LEU A 133 7.78 -12.89 -8.52
C LEU A 133 6.98 -13.76 -7.55
N ILE A 134 6.45 -13.17 -6.47
CA ILE A 134 5.57 -13.88 -5.55
C ILE A 134 4.15 -13.67 -6.06
N PRO A 135 3.49 -14.70 -6.61
CA PRO A 135 2.10 -14.57 -7.04
C PRO A 135 1.24 -14.19 -5.83
N ASN A 136 0.41 -13.16 -5.98
CA ASN A 136 -0.56 -12.81 -4.96
C ASN A 136 -1.43 -14.04 -4.66
N ASP A 137 -1.58 -14.36 -3.38
CA ASP A 137 -2.48 -15.44 -2.94
C ASP A 137 -3.89 -15.14 -3.45
N MET A 138 -4.29 -15.82 -4.52
CA MET A 138 -5.64 -15.70 -5.04
C MET A 138 -6.60 -16.24 -3.97
N ILE A 139 -7.28 -15.34 -3.26
CA ILE A 139 -8.37 -15.71 -2.35
C ILE A 139 -9.45 -16.36 -3.21
N LYS A 140 -9.50 -17.70 -3.20
CA LYS A 140 -10.54 -18.43 -3.91
C LYS A 140 -11.89 -17.96 -3.36
N PRO A 141 -12.77 -17.37 -4.18
CA PRO A 141 -14.08 -16.94 -3.69
C PRO A 141 -14.76 -18.16 -3.08
N GLN A 142 -15.27 -18.01 -1.86
CA GLN A 142 -15.99 -19.09 -1.21
C GLN A 142 -17.17 -19.48 -2.11
N LYS A 143 -17.25 -20.77 -2.49
CA LYS A 143 -18.38 -21.27 -3.27
C LYS A 143 -19.65 -20.94 -2.49
N LYS A 144 -20.58 -20.21 -3.14
CA LYS A 144 -21.90 -19.98 -2.56
C LYS A 144 -22.50 -21.35 -2.21
N TYR A 145 -23.16 -21.43 -1.06
CA TYR A 145 -23.91 -22.64 -0.69
C TYR A 145 -24.84 -23.02 -1.85
N ARG A 146 -24.90 -24.32 -2.15
CA ARG A 146 -25.85 -24.83 -3.14
C ARG A 146 -27.24 -24.37 -2.72
N TYR A 147 -28.00 -23.78 -3.64
CA TYR A 147 -29.39 -23.45 -3.38
C TYR A 147 -30.12 -24.72 -2.93
N ILE A 148 -30.69 -24.68 -1.72
CA ILE A 148 -31.57 -25.73 -1.20
C ILE A 148 -32.98 -25.19 -1.37
N SER A 149 -33.83 -25.91 -2.11
CA SER A 149 -35.23 -25.51 -2.27
C SER A 149 -35.93 -25.43 -0.93
N LYS A 150 -36.83 -24.46 -0.77
CA LYS A 150 -37.69 -24.35 0.42
C LYS A 150 -38.53 -25.63 0.63
N TYR A 151 -38.86 -26.33 -0.45
CA TYR A 151 -39.66 -27.55 -0.42
C TYR A 151 -38.80 -28.80 -0.20
N PRO A 152 -39.27 -29.78 0.61
CA PRO A 152 -38.54 -31.01 0.85
C PRO A 152 -38.52 -31.89 -0.40
N PRO A 153 -37.40 -32.61 -0.67
CA PRO A 153 -37.25 -33.42 -1.89
C PRO A 153 -38.17 -34.65 -1.92
N ASN A 154 -38.69 -35.07 -0.77
CA ASN A 154 -39.59 -36.21 -0.64
C ASN A 154 -41.08 -35.82 -0.73
N ILE A 155 -41.41 -34.58 -1.10
CA ILE A 155 -42.80 -34.21 -1.29
C ILE A 155 -43.34 -34.95 -2.53
N VAL A 156 -44.48 -35.62 -2.37
CA VAL A 156 -45.17 -36.22 -3.51
C VAL A 156 -45.50 -35.10 -4.50
N PRO A 157 -45.26 -35.28 -5.81
CA PRO A 157 -45.54 -34.25 -6.79
C PRO A 157 -47.02 -33.89 -6.72
N THR A 158 -47.31 -32.64 -6.38
CA THR A 158 -48.65 -32.07 -6.54
C THR A 158 -48.97 -32.16 -8.03
N SER A 159 -50.05 -32.85 -8.38
CA SER A 159 -50.38 -33.22 -9.75
C SER A 159 -50.16 -32.06 -10.72
N SER A 160 -49.25 -32.23 -11.69
CA SER A 160 -49.03 -31.27 -12.77
C SER A 160 -50.30 -31.15 -13.61
N THR A 161 -50.75 -29.92 -13.86
CA THR A 161 -51.88 -29.63 -14.77
C THR A 161 -51.52 -29.84 -16.25
N ILE A 162 -50.29 -30.28 -16.55
CA ILE A 162 -49.83 -30.51 -17.92
C ILE A 162 -50.43 -31.84 -18.40
N GLY A 163 -51.46 -31.74 -19.25
CA GLY A 163 -52.04 -32.87 -19.98
C GLY A 163 -53.57 -33.02 -19.92
N LEU A 164 -54.29 -32.19 -19.18
CA LEU A 164 -55.76 -32.27 -19.10
C LEU A 164 -56.46 -31.45 -20.19
N LYS A 165 -56.43 -31.95 -21.43
CA LYS A 165 -57.44 -31.58 -22.43
C LYS A 165 -58.68 -32.44 -22.20
N GLY A 166 -59.64 -31.89 -21.46
CA GLY A 166 -60.94 -32.52 -21.27
C GLY A 166 -61.17 -32.99 -19.84
N LEU A 167 -62.28 -32.52 -19.27
CA LEU A 167 -62.80 -32.96 -17.98
C LEU A 167 -63.11 -34.46 -18.00
N SER A 168 -62.92 -35.09 -16.83
CA SER A 168 -63.32 -36.45 -16.41
C SER A 168 -62.34 -37.62 -16.69
N LYS A 169 -61.47 -37.90 -15.70
CA LYS A 169 -61.55 -39.19 -14.99
C LYS A 169 -61.43 -39.00 -13.48
N PRO A 170 -62.45 -39.39 -12.69
CA PRO A 170 -62.43 -39.40 -11.25
C PRO A 170 -61.67 -40.65 -10.77
N PHE A 171 -60.86 -40.52 -9.72
CA PHE A 171 -60.42 -41.56 -8.75
C PHE A 171 -59.01 -41.31 -8.20
N VAL A 172 -58.27 -40.34 -8.73
CA VAL A 172 -57.10 -39.78 -8.03
C VAL A 172 -57.37 -38.28 -7.82
N LYS A 173 -58.08 -37.96 -6.72
CA LYS A 173 -58.28 -36.58 -6.28
C LYS A 173 -56.93 -36.01 -5.88
N ASN A 174 -56.65 -34.80 -6.39
CA ASN A 174 -55.73 -33.79 -5.88
C ASN A 174 -54.98 -34.23 -4.60
N ILE A 175 -53.79 -34.83 -4.76
CA ILE A 175 -52.94 -35.20 -3.63
C ILE A 175 -52.26 -33.90 -3.19
N GLY A 176 -52.97 -33.10 -2.39
CA GLY A 176 -52.35 -32.00 -1.65
C GLY A 176 -51.32 -32.61 -0.72
N GLY A 177 -50.04 -32.50 -1.07
CA GLY A 177 -48.95 -32.92 -0.19
C GLY A 177 -49.09 -32.23 1.16
N TYR A 178 -49.07 -33.00 2.25
CA TYR A 178 -49.09 -32.45 3.60
C TYR A 178 -47.71 -31.84 3.90
N TYR A 179 -47.58 -30.52 3.82
CA TYR A 179 -46.37 -29.82 4.26
C TYR A 179 -46.77 -28.62 5.12
N ASN A 180 -46.30 -28.60 6.36
CA ASN A 180 -46.48 -27.46 7.25
C ASN A 180 -45.45 -26.40 6.88
N ASP A 181 -45.86 -25.41 6.09
CA ASP A 181 -45.06 -24.18 5.92
C ASP A 181 -45.10 -23.40 7.23
N ILE A 182 -43.96 -23.31 7.94
CA ILE A 182 -43.84 -22.66 9.26
C ILE A 182 -43.95 -21.12 9.17
N LEU A 183 -44.11 -20.56 7.98
CA LEU A 183 -43.93 -19.13 7.72
C LEU A 183 -45.19 -18.27 7.90
N ASP A 184 -46.39 -18.85 7.97
CA ASP A 184 -47.61 -18.09 8.23
C ASP A 184 -48.39 -18.69 9.40
N THR A 185 -48.90 -17.82 10.26
CA THR A 185 -49.65 -18.13 11.51
C THR A 185 -50.97 -18.89 11.29
N HIS A 186 -51.27 -19.31 10.06
CA HIS A 186 -52.47 -20.06 9.70
C HIS A 186 -52.10 -21.44 9.14
N LEU A 187 -52.49 -22.48 9.89
CA LEU A 187 -52.48 -23.87 9.41
C LEU A 187 -53.42 -24.01 8.20
N MET A 188 -52.86 -24.00 7.00
CA MET A 188 -53.58 -24.29 5.75
C MET A 188 -53.87 -25.79 5.65
N LEU A 189 -54.88 -26.26 6.39
CA LEU A 189 -55.46 -27.60 6.22
C LEU A 189 -56.46 -27.57 5.05
N PHE A 190 -56.06 -28.09 3.89
CA PHE A 190 -57.02 -28.33 2.81
C PHE A 190 -58.06 -29.35 3.27
N GLN A 191 -59.35 -29.02 3.16
CA GLN A 191 -60.49 -29.82 3.67
C GLN A 191 -60.53 -31.28 3.15
N HIS A 192 -59.79 -31.58 2.08
CA HIS A 192 -59.72 -32.88 1.41
C HIS A 192 -58.42 -33.67 1.69
N SER A 193 -57.51 -33.15 2.53
CA SER A 193 -56.30 -33.86 3.00
C SER A 193 -56.62 -34.89 4.10
N LYS A 194 -57.51 -35.83 3.81
CA LYS A 194 -57.78 -37.01 4.65
C LYS A 194 -57.74 -38.32 3.86
N LEU A 195 -56.90 -38.40 2.82
CA LEU A 195 -56.57 -39.70 2.22
C LEU A 195 -55.31 -40.24 2.90
N ASN A 196 -55.45 -41.42 3.50
CA ASN A 196 -54.42 -42.17 4.21
C ASN A 196 -54.01 -41.57 5.57
N LYS A 197 -54.80 -41.87 6.62
CA LYS A 197 -54.17 -42.17 7.91
C LYS A 197 -53.14 -43.27 7.63
N PRO A 198 -51.85 -43.10 7.94
CA PRO A 198 -50.91 -44.20 7.78
C PRO A 198 -51.45 -45.39 8.57
N LEU A 199 -51.55 -46.56 7.93
CA LEU A 199 -51.73 -47.81 8.67
C LEU A 199 -50.67 -47.84 9.78
N ASP A 200 -51.09 -48.21 10.99
CA ASP A 200 -50.23 -48.43 12.16
C ASP A 200 -48.95 -49.16 11.75
N LYS A 201 -47.87 -48.42 11.57
CA LYS A 201 -46.54 -48.97 11.30
C LYS A 201 -45.85 -49.23 12.62
N GLY A 202 -46.39 -50.16 13.40
CA GLY A 202 -45.74 -50.79 14.56
C GLY A 202 -45.14 -49.83 15.61
N PRO A 203 -44.53 -50.38 16.68
CA PRO A 203 -43.82 -49.54 17.64
C PRO A 203 -42.64 -48.85 16.94
N PRO A 204 -42.36 -47.57 17.26
CA PRO A 204 -41.28 -46.84 16.63
C PRO A 204 -39.96 -47.58 16.85
N LYS A 205 -39.21 -47.84 15.76
CA LYS A 205 -37.81 -48.27 15.89
C LYS A 205 -37.11 -47.23 16.76
N LYS A 206 -36.58 -47.68 17.91
CA LYS A 206 -35.81 -46.86 18.85
C LYS A 206 -34.70 -46.16 18.09
N ILE A 207 -34.89 -44.88 17.78
CA ILE A 207 -33.79 -43.98 17.45
C ILE A 207 -32.90 -44.03 18.68
N GLN A 208 -31.65 -44.46 18.52
CA GLN A 208 -30.67 -44.39 19.60
C GLN A 208 -30.65 -42.92 20.02
N LYS A 209 -31.23 -42.61 21.19
CA LYS A 209 -30.99 -41.34 21.85
C LYS A 209 -29.47 -41.28 21.99
N ILE A 210 -28.83 -40.36 21.25
CA ILE A 210 -27.44 -40.00 21.51
C ILE A 210 -27.44 -39.64 22.98
N GLN A 211 -26.84 -40.51 23.80
CA GLN A 211 -26.69 -40.25 25.21
C GLN A 211 -25.92 -38.94 25.27
N THR A 212 -26.58 -37.88 25.72
CA THR A 212 -25.90 -36.66 26.12
C THR A 212 -24.98 -37.06 27.26
N THR A 213 -23.74 -37.41 26.92
CA THR A 213 -22.68 -37.64 27.89
C THR A 213 -22.67 -36.44 28.83
N LYS A 214 -22.61 -36.68 30.14
CA LYS A 214 -22.92 -35.78 31.27
C LYS A 214 -22.14 -34.45 31.37
N LYS A 215 -21.58 -33.92 30.28
CA LYS A 215 -20.75 -32.71 30.20
C LYS A 215 -21.19 -31.78 29.07
N ASN A 216 -22.48 -31.65 28.83
CA ASN A 216 -23.02 -30.67 27.88
C ASN A 216 -22.89 -29.26 28.47
N GLY A 217 -21.70 -28.66 28.36
CA GLY A 217 -21.45 -27.29 28.79
C GLY A 217 -20.05 -27.04 29.35
N GLU A 218 -19.33 -28.08 29.79
CA GLU A 218 -17.94 -27.93 30.22
C GLU A 218 -17.02 -27.93 29.01
N ILE A 219 -16.18 -26.90 28.91
CA ILE A 219 -15.15 -26.80 27.89
C ILE A 219 -14.17 -27.96 28.08
N PRO A 220 -13.94 -28.81 27.06
CA PRO A 220 -12.94 -29.87 27.14
C PRO A 220 -11.56 -29.37 27.57
N ASN A 221 -10.92 -30.09 28.50
CA ASN A 221 -9.61 -29.71 29.06
C ASN A 221 -8.52 -29.46 28.01
N TYR A 222 -8.58 -30.12 26.85
CA TYR A 222 -7.61 -29.89 25.78
C TYR A 222 -7.74 -28.49 25.15
N LEU A 223 -8.95 -27.93 25.07
CA LEU A 223 -9.16 -26.57 24.56
C LEU A 223 -8.63 -25.52 25.54
N ILE A 224 -8.72 -25.78 26.84
CA ILE A 224 -8.12 -24.92 27.88
C ILE A 224 -6.59 -24.91 27.72
N LYS A 225 -5.97 -26.08 27.51
CA LYS A 225 -4.52 -26.19 27.25
C LYS A 225 -4.12 -25.45 25.97
N ILE A 226 -4.87 -25.61 24.88
CA ILE A 226 -4.59 -24.90 23.61
C ILE A 226 -4.70 -23.38 23.80
N LYS A 227 -5.71 -22.90 24.54
CA LYS A 227 -5.87 -21.46 24.84
C LYS A 227 -4.68 -20.91 25.64
N GLN A 228 -4.22 -21.65 26.65
CA GLN A 228 -3.04 -21.29 27.45
C GLN A 228 -1.78 -21.25 26.58
N GLN A 229 -1.61 -22.20 25.67
CA GLN A 229 -0.45 -22.28 24.77
C GLN A 229 -0.45 -21.14 23.74
N ILE A 230 -1.61 -20.77 23.18
CA ILE A 230 -1.73 -19.62 22.26
C ILE A 230 -1.38 -18.32 22.99
N LEU A 231 -1.84 -18.16 24.23
CA LEU A 231 -1.55 -16.97 25.04
C LEU A 231 -0.05 -16.85 25.33
N GLN A 232 0.59 -17.94 25.76
CA GLN A 232 2.04 -17.96 25.99
C GLN A 232 2.83 -17.64 24.71
N ASN A 233 2.45 -18.22 23.57
CA ASN A 233 3.09 -17.93 22.28
C ASN A 233 2.91 -16.46 21.85
N SER A 234 1.76 -15.83 22.14
CA SER A 234 1.54 -14.41 21.83
C SER A 234 2.40 -13.47 22.67
N ILE A 235 2.58 -13.78 23.95
CA ILE A 235 3.43 -13.01 24.87
C ILE A 235 4.90 -13.14 24.43
N GLN A 236 5.36 -14.36 24.14
CA GLN A 236 6.73 -14.58 23.65
C GLN A 236 7.01 -13.89 22.32
N LYS A 237 6.05 -13.85 21.40
CA LYS A 237 6.18 -13.09 20.14
C LYS A 237 6.27 -11.58 20.39
N GLN A 238 5.45 -11.03 21.29
CA GLN A 238 5.51 -9.61 21.65
C GLN A 238 6.83 -9.25 22.33
N GLU A 239 7.34 -10.10 23.23
CA GLU A 239 8.64 -9.91 23.88
C GLU A 239 9.81 -10.00 22.88
N ALA A 240 9.76 -10.94 21.93
CA ALA A 240 10.75 -11.05 20.86
C ALA A 240 10.72 -9.83 19.91
N GLU A 241 9.53 -9.34 19.57
CA GLU A 241 9.35 -8.11 18.77
C GLU A 241 9.78 -6.84 19.52
N GLN A 242 9.68 -6.80 20.85
CA GLN A 242 10.19 -5.69 21.66
C GLN A 242 11.71 -5.76 21.83
N ASN A 243 12.26 -6.94 22.06
CA ASN A 243 13.71 -7.14 22.19
C ASN A 243 14.45 -6.89 20.87
N ASN A 244 13.81 -7.10 19.71
CA ASN A 244 14.38 -6.79 18.39
C ASN A 244 14.35 -5.28 18.02
N LYS A 245 13.84 -4.39 18.88
CA LYS A 245 13.77 -2.94 18.55
C LYS A 245 15.03 -2.16 18.89
N PHE A 246 15.83 -2.59 19.87
CA PHE A 246 16.97 -1.80 20.32
C PHE A 246 18.29 -2.48 19.96
N TYR A 247 19.07 -1.84 19.08
CA TYR A 247 20.44 -2.24 18.79
C TYR A 247 21.43 -1.42 19.62
N GLN A 248 22.34 -2.10 20.30
CA GLN A 248 23.44 -1.44 20.99
C GLN A 248 24.59 -1.21 20.01
N LEU A 249 25.01 0.05 19.85
CA LEU A 249 26.15 0.36 18.99
C LEU A 249 27.43 -0.27 19.54
N SER A 250 28.23 -0.82 18.64
CA SER A 250 29.58 -1.30 18.92
C SER A 250 30.54 -0.12 19.14
N ASP A 251 31.65 -0.38 19.83
CA ASP A 251 32.66 0.65 20.10
C ASP A 251 33.28 1.21 18.81
N GLU A 252 33.38 0.40 17.76
CA GLU A 252 33.87 0.80 16.43
C GLU A 252 32.91 1.79 15.76
N GLU A 253 31.60 1.53 15.79
CA GLU A 253 30.59 2.43 15.23
C GLU A 253 30.55 3.76 15.99
N ILE A 254 30.71 3.73 17.32
CA ILE A 254 30.81 4.93 18.15
C ILE A 254 32.04 5.76 17.76
N GLN A 255 33.18 5.12 17.49
CA GLN A 255 34.38 5.80 17.00
C GLN A 255 34.17 6.44 15.62
N GLN A 256 33.54 5.71 14.69
CA GLN A 256 33.18 6.25 13.38
C GLN A 256 32.26 7.47 13.49
N LEU A 257 31.27 7.43 14.38
CA LEU A 257 30.39 8.56 14.65
C LEU A 257 31.14 9.77 15.22
N LYS A 258 32.09 9.55 16.13
CA LYS A 258 32.95 10.62 16.68
C LYS A 258 33.79 11.28 15.58
N ILE A 259 34.42 10.47 14.73
CA ILE A 259 35.20 10.97 13.58
C ILE A 259 34.30 11.77 12.63
N GLY A 260 33.12 11.25 12.30
CA GLY A 260 32.15 11.92 11.42
C GLY A 260 31.69 13.27 11.99
N LEU A 261 31.39 13.34 13.29
CA LEU A 261 31.02 14.59 13.97
C LEU A 261 32.17 15.59 14.01
N GLN A 262 33.40 15.12 14.23
CA GLN A 262 34.59 15.98 14.23
C GLN A 262 34.87 16.59 12.85
N ILE A 263 34.77 15.79 11.78
CA ILE A 263 34.89 16.30 10.40
C ILE A 263 33.81 17.35 10.11
N ASN A 264 32.58 17.12 10.57
CA ASN A 264 31.50 18.08 10.40
C ASN A 264 31.73 19.37 11.21
N TYR A 265 32.24 19.24 12.43
CA TYR A 265 32.65 20.37 13.27
C TYR A 265 33.69 21.24 12.54
N ASP A 266 34.77 20.64 12.04
CA ASP A 266 35.86 21.36 11.36
C ASP A 266 35.34 22.12 10.13
N LYS A 267 34.44 21.48 9.37
CA LYS A 267 33.82 22.09 8.19
C LYS A 267 32.96 23.31 8.55
N ILE A 268 32.14 23.22 9.59
CA ILE A 268 31.26 24.32 10.02
C ILE A 268 32.10 25.41 10.68
N ASN A 269 33.09 25.04 11.49
CA ASN A 269 34.03 25.98 12.11
C ASN A 269 34.82 26.76 11.05
N TYR A 270 35.28 26.10 9.99
CA TYR A 270 35.91 26.77 8.85
C TYR A 270 34.97 27.81 8.23
N GLN A 271 33.69 27.46 7.99
CA GLN A 271 32.71 28.42 7.46
C GLN A 271 32.44 29.58 8.41
N TYR A 272 32.36 29.30 9.71
CA TYR A 272 32.19 30.30 10.75
C TYR A 272 33.37 31.28 10.76
N GLN A 273 34.61 30.78 10.71
CA GLN A 273 35.83 31.61 10.62
C GLN A 273 35.83 32.52 9.39
N GLN A 274 35.43 32.00 8.20
CA GLN A 274 35.33 32.84 7.01
C GLN A 274 34.35 34.02 7.18
N ILE A 275 33.29 33.85 7.97
CA ILE A 275 32.30 34.89 8.23
C ILE A 275 32.80 35.89 9.29
N THR A 276 33.49 35.41 10.33
CA THR A 276 33.96 36.28 11.43
C THR A 276 35.12 37.19 11.02
N HIS A 277 35.90 36.83 10.00
CA HIS A 277 36.95 37.69 9.45
C HIS A 277 36.43 38.92 8.67
N ILE A 278 35.12 39.02 8.41
CA ILE A 278 34.51 40.15 7.69
C ILE A 278 34.28 41.32 8.67
N ARG A 279 35.02 42.42 8.48
CA ARG A 279 35.07 43.58 9.40
C ARG A 279 33.78 44.41 9.46
N ASN A 280 33.01 44.48 8.37
CA ASN A 280 31.76 45.26 8.29
C ASN A 280 30.56 44.32 8.21
N TYR A 281 29.72 44.36 9.24
CA TYR A 281 28.72 43.33 9.54
C TYR A 281 27.27 43.82 9.33
N ASP A 282 27.03 44.54 8.23
CA ASP A 282 25.74 45.23 8.01
C ASP A 282 24.72 44.40 7.20
N ASN A 283 25.11 43.22 6.73
CA ASN A 283 24.22 42.33 5.98
C ASN A 283 23.48 41.37 6.92
N GLN A 284 22.16 41.54 7.05
CA GLN A 284 21.27 40.67 7.85
C GLN A 284 21.42 39.18 7.51
N TYR A 285 21.72 38.84 6.26
CA TYR A 285 22.00 37.46 5.85
C TYR A 285 23.25 36.89 6.52
N LEU A 286 24.34 37.66 6.60
CA LEU A 286 25.58 37.20 7.22
C LEU A 286 25.39 36.96 8.72
N LYS A 287 24.60 37.81 9.38
CA LYS A 287 24.20 37.65 10.78
C LYS A 287 23.44 36.35 11.02
N ARG A 288 22.39 36.09 10.23
CA ARG A 288 21.64 34.83 10.31
C ARG A 288 22.53 33.63 10.07
N LYS A 289 23.40 33.71 9.06
CA LYS A 289 24.33 32.61 8.72
C LYS A 289 25.29 32.32 9.87
N LYS A 290 25.83 33.33 10.52
CA LYS A 290 26.67 33.17 11.72
C LYS A 290 25.90 32.52 12.87
N GLU A 291 24.71 33.03 13.18
CA GLU A 291 23.85 32.46 14.22
C GLU A 291 23.54 30.97 13.94
N THR A 292 23.29 30.60 12.67
CA THR A 292 23.09 29.20 12.30
C THR A 292 24.34 28.35 12.49
N CYS A 293 25.53 28.86 12.15
CA CYS A 293 26.78 28.16 12.38
C CYS A 293 27.05 27.97 13.89
N GLU A 294 26.81 28.99 14.72
CA GLU A 294 26.96 28.89 16.17
C GLU A 294 26.01 27.86 16.79
N GLN A 295 24.75 27.85 16.35
CA GLN A 295 23.78 26.85 16.79
C GLN A 295 24.21 25.43 16.41
N GLN A 296 24.71 25.23 15.19
CA GLN A 296 25.18 23.94 14.73
C GLN A 296 26.43 23.47 15.49
N LEU A 297 27.41 24.35 15.73
CA LEU A 297 28.60 24.02 16.52
C LEU A 297 28.21 23.61 17.94
N LYS A 298 27.33 24.37 18.58
CA LYS A 298 26.82 24.07 19.93
C LYS A 298 26.10 22.72 19.98
N GLN A 299 25.31 22.39 18.95
CA GLN A 299 24.63 21.11 18.86
C GLN A 299 25.63 19.95 18.75
N ILE A 300 26.64 20.08 17.87
CA ILE A 300 27.68 19.05 17.69
C ILE A 300 28.49 18.85 18.97
N GLU A 301 28.80 19.92 19.71
CA GLU A 301 29.48 19.84 21.01
C GLU A 301 28.64 19.08 22.05
N GLN A 302 27.33 19.34 22.10
CA GLN A 302 26.42 18.59 22.97
C GLN A 302 26.34 17.11 22.59
N ASP A 303 26.32 16.80 21.30
CA ASP A 303 26.23 15.42 20.83
C ASP A 303 27.54 14.67 21.06
N LEU A 304 28.70 15.31 20.86
CA LEU A 304 30.00 14.76 21.26
C LEU A 304 30.08 14.47 22.76
N ALA A 305 29.56 15.36 23.61
CA ALA A 305 29.50 15.14 25.05
C ALA A 305 28.62 13.94 25.42
N LYS A 306 27.50 13.72 24.72
CA LYS A 306 26.65 12.52 24.91
C LYS A 306 27.37 11.23 24.50
N LEU A 307 28.18 11.26 23.44
CA LEU A 307 28.96 10.11 22.96
C LEU A 307 30.18 9.77 23.85
N GLN A 308 30.59 10.65 24.76
CA GLN A 308 31.74 10.40 25.64
C GLN A 308 31.40 9.54 26.86
N ASN A 309 30.18 9.65 27.41
CA ASN A 309 29.88 9.12 28.73
C ASN A 309 28.92 7.91 28.74
N ASN A 310 28.30 7.56 27.60
CA ASN A 310 27.12 6.68 27.61
C ASN A 310 27.24 5.48 26.67
N LYS A 311 26.67 4.35 27.12
CA LYS A 311 26.32 3.19 26.31
C LYS A 311 25.05 3.52 25.51
N ILE A 312 25.14 3.56 24.18
CA ILE A 312 24.08 4.08 23.32
C ILE A 312 23.26 2.94 22.75
N MET A 313 21.94 3.01 22.95
CA MET A 313 20.96 2.12 22.34
C MET A 313 20.18 2.90 21.29
N VAL A 314 20.11 2.35 20.08
CA VAL A 314 19.41 2.93 18.94
C VAL A 314 18.15 2.12 18.68
N ASP A 315 17.02 2.80 18.53
CA ASP A 315 15.75 2.18 18.16
C ASP A 315 15.73 1.98 16.63
N CYS A 316 15.62 0.72 16.17
CA CYS A 316 15.54 0.35 14.76
C CYS A 316 14.13 0.54 14.17
N ALA A 317 13.14 0.95 14.97
CA ALA A 317 11.80 1.19 14.48
C ALA A 317 11.64 2.61 13.91
N LYS A 318 12.04 2.81 12.65
CA LYS A 318 11.50 3.89 11.79
C LYS A 318 11.56 3.55 10.31
#